data_AF-A0A2V6CBA8-F1
#
_entry.id   AF-A0A2V6CBA8-F1
#
_cell.length_a   1.000
_cell.length_b   1.000
_cell.length_c   1.000
_cell.angle_alpha   90.00
_cell.angle_beta   90.00
_cell.angle_gamma   90.00
#
_symmetry.space_group_name_H-M   'P 1'
#
loop_
_entity.id
_entity.type
_entity.pdbx_description
1 polymer ?
#
loop_
_entity_poly.entity_id
_entity_poly.type
_entity_poly.pdbx_seq_one_letter_code
_entity_poly.pdbx_strand_id
1 'polypeptide(L)'
;MRGYKRFAINALIWCVRLDLNQHACSMIEDIKRLVKSNPFKSFSIHLASGEVVVTSADTISISPKGDRINVFTSDGNFHLINAVQITELEVA
;
A
#
# COMPACT_ATOMS: atom_id res chain seq x y z
N MET A 1 4.25 16.24 38.54
CA MET A 1 4.70 16.43 37.13
C MET A 1 4.87 15.10 36.35
N ARG A 2 3.88 14.18 36.35
CA ARG A 2 3.94 12.88 35.64
C ARG A 2 2.96 12.72 34.46
N GLY A 3 1.99 13.64 34.32
CA GLY A 3 0.94 13.55 33.28
C GLY A 3 1.37 14.01 31.89
N TYR A 4 2.14 15.09 31.78
CA TYR A 4 2.50 15.71 30.50
C TYR A 4 3.27 14.78 29.54
N LYS A 5 4.13 13.90 30.06
CA LYS A 5 4.90 12.96 29.21
C LYS A 5 4.02 11.92 28.49
N ARG A 6 2.92 11.48 29.11
CA ARG A 6 2.00 10.49 28.50
C ARG A 6 1.15 11.09 27.38
N PHE A 7 0.72 12.34 27.54
CA PHE A 7 -0.03 13.05 26.50
C PHE A 7 0.83 13.33 25.26
N ALA A 8 2.08 13.77 25.46
CA ALA A 8 2.99 14.03 24.35
C ALA A 8 3.30 12.77 23.53
N ILE A 9 3.49 11.62 24.18
CA ILE A 9 3.75 10.34 23.49
C ILE A 9 2.52 9.90 22.69
N ASN A 10 1.32 9.96 23.28
CA ASN A 10 0.09 9.58 22.58
C ASN A 10 -0.20 10.50 21.38
N ALA A 11 0.06 11.80 21.50
CA ALA A 11 -0.08 12.74 20.40
C ALA A 11 0.92 12.45 19.27
N LEU A 12 2.18 12.14 19.60
CA LEU A 12 3.21 11.74 18.62
C LEU A 12 2.84 10.45 17.89
N ILE A 13 2.40 9.42 18.61
CA ILE A 13 1.94 8.16 18.02
C ILE A 13 0.74 8.41 17.09
N TRP A 14 -0.19 9.29 17.49
CA TRP A 14 -1.36 9.61 16.68
C TRP A 14 -0.98 10.39 15.41
N CYS A 15 -0.08 11.37 15.51
CA CYS A 15 0.45 12.08 14.34
C CYS A 15 1.16 11.15 13.36
N VAL A 16 2.09 10.32 13.82
CA VAL A 16 2.81 9.36 12.96
C VAL A 16 1.84 8.39 12.28
N ARG A 17 0.79 7.97 13.00
CA ARG A 17 -0.24 7.08 12.45
C ARG A 17 -1.13 7.76 11.41
N LEU A 18 -1.43 9.04 11.58
CA LEU A 18 -2.18 9.85 10.60
C LEU A 18 -1.40 10.06 9.31
N ASP A 19 -0.11 10.36 9.45
CA ASP A 19 0.82 10.59 8.34
C ASP A 19 1.00 9.31 7.49
N LEU A 20 1.27 8.17 8.15
CA LEU A 20 1.34 6.85 7.50
C LEU A 20 0.03 6.46 6.79
N ASN A 21 -1.12 6.80 7.38
CA ASN A 21 -2.42 6.53 6.75
C ASN A 21 -2.66 7.42 5.52
N GLN A 22 -2.22 8.68 5.52
CA GLN A 22 -2.33 9.56 4.36
C GLN A 22 -1.43 9.10 3.21
N HIS A 23 -0.19 8.72 3.51
CA HIS A 23 0.74 8.17 2.52
C HIS A 23 0.21 6.86 1.90
N ALA A 24 -0.29 5.94 2.74
CA ALA A 24 -0.89 4.69 2.28
C ALA A 24 -2.12 4.95 1.38
N CYS A 25 -2.99 5.89 1.74
CA CYS A 25 -4.14 6.26 0.90
C CYS A 25 -3.72 6.82 -0.47
N SER A 26 -2.65 7.63 -0.53
CA SER A 26 -2.15 8.18 -1.80
C SER A 26 -1.63 7.09 -2.72
N MET A 27 -0.77 6.20 -2.22
CA MET A 27 -0.19 5.10 -3.02
C MET A 27 -1.25 4.16 -3.57
N ILE A 28 -2.29 3.86 -2.79
CA ILE A 28 -3.41 3.00 -3.24
C ILE A 28 -4.16 3.65 -4.40
N GLU A 29 -4.35 4.96 -4.38
CA GLU A 29 -5.02 5.66 -5.47
C GLU A 29 -4.16 5.66 -6.75
N ASP A 30 -2.83 5.76 -6.61
CA ASP A 30 -1.90 5.61 -7.74
C ASP A 30 -1.91 4.19 -8.31
N ILE A 31 -1.97 3.16 -7.47
CA ILE A 31 -2.13 1.77 -7.94
C ILE A 31 -3.47 1.62 -8.69
N LYS A 32 -4.58 2.16 -8.18
CA LYS A 32 -5.86 2.13 -8.91
C LYS A 32 -5.76 2.80 -10.27
N ARG A 33 -5.01 3.91 -10.39
CA ARG A 33 -4.78 4.57 -11.68
C ARG A 33 -3.97 3.71 -12.62
N LEU A 34 -2.92 3.04 -12.13
CA LEU A 34 -2.11 2.11 -12.93
C LEU A 34 -2.93 0.91 -13.41
N VAL A 35 -3.74 0.30 -12.53
CA VAL A 35 -4.61 -0.83 -12.88
C VAL A 35 -5.66 -0.45 -13.94
N LYS A 36 -6.19 0.78 -13.88
CA LYS A 36 -7.16 1.29 -14.86
C LYS A 36 -6.52 1.90 -16.11
N SER A 37 -5.20 1.97 -16.18
CA SER A 37 -4.50 2.59 -17.32
C SER A 37 -4.71 1.77 -18.59
N ASN A 38 -4.84 2.45 -19.72
CA ASN A 38 -4.98 1.83 -21.05
C ASN A 38 -4.05 2.54 -22.05
N PRO A 39 -3.03 1.86 -22.61
CA PRO A 39 -2.67 0.47 -22.35
C PRO A 39 -2.16 0.26 -20.92
N PHE A 40 -2.45 -0.92 -20.35
CA PHE A 40 -1.92 -1.30 -19.04
C PHE A 40 -0.39 -1.38 -19.11
N LYS A 41 0.29 -0.83 -18.10
CA LYS A 41 1.74 -0.96 -17.92
C LYS A 41 2.02 -1.81 -16.70
N SER A 42 2.94 -2.76 -16.82
CA SER A 42 3.43 -3.51 -15.66
C SER A 42 4.12 -2.58 -14.67
N PHE A 43 3.97 -2.88 -13.39
CA PHE A 43 4.58 -2.11 -12.32
C PHE A 43 4.94 -3.00 -11.14
N SER A 44 5.92 -2.56 -10.35
CA SER A 44 6.38 -3.21 -9.13
C SER A 44 5.88 -2.46 -7.90
N ILE A 45 5.41 -3.22 -6.92
CA ILE A 45 5.06 -2.74 -5.59
C ILE A 45 6.19 -3.13 -4.65
N HIS A 46 6.95 -2.14 -4.21
CA HIS A 46 8.00 -2.33 -3.22
C HIS A 46 7.38 -2.29 -1.82
N LEU A 47 7.64 -3.34 -1.05
CA LEU A 47 7.20 -3.52 0.31
C LEU A 47 8.42 -3.50 1.25
N ALA A 48 8.19 -3.20 2.52
CA ALA A 48 9.22 -3.32 3.54
C ALA A 48 9.85 -4.75 3.63
N SER A 49 9.15 -5.77 3.14
CA SER A 49 9.60 -7.17 3.16
C SER A 49 10.15 -7.68 1.82
N GLY A 50 10.09 -6.89 0.75
CA GLY A 50 10.47 -7.33 -0.60
C GLY A 50 9.62 -6.70 -1.70
N GLU A 51 9.70 -7.22 -2.91
CA GLU A 51 9.04 -6.67 -4.09
C GLU A 51 7.96 -7.61 -4.61
N VAL A 52 6.85 -7.05 -5.10
CA VAL A 52 5.78 -7.79 -5.79
C VAL A 52 5.53 -7.15 -7.15
N VAL A 53 5.70 -7.92 -8.21
CA VAL A 53 5.50 -7.46 -9.59
C VAL A 53 4.07 -7.72 -10.05
N VAL A 54 3.44 -6.70 -10.62
CA VAL A 54 2.10 -6.78 -11.23
C VAL A 54 2.25 -6.71 -12.75
N THR A 55 2.01 -7.83 -13.41
CA THR A 55 2.22 -7.97 -14.87
C THR A 55 0.95 -7.73 -15.70
N SER A 56 -0.23 -7.86 -15.09
CA SER A 56 -1.53 -7.62 -15.73
C SER A 56 -2.52 -6.98 -14.75
N ALA A 57 -3.53 -6.27 -15.29
CA ALA A 57 -4.65 -5.77 -14.52
C ALA A 57 -5.49 -6.90 -13.90
N ASP A 58 -5.52 -8.08 -14.53
CA ASP A 58 -6.31 -9.23 -14.06
C ASP A 58 -5.66 -9.96 -12.88
N THR A 59 -4.36 -9.75 -12.66
CA THR A 59 -3.60 -10.40 -11.58
C THR A 59 -3.63 -9.58 -10.28
N ILE A 60 -4.45 -8.54 -10.19
CA ILE A 60 -4.53 -7.68 -9.01
C ILE A 60 -5.98 -7.37 -8.64
N SER A 61 -6.28 -7.42 -7.34
CA SER A 61 -7.55 -6.95 -6.79
C SER A 61 -7.29 -6.01 -5.61
N ILE A 62 -8.08 -4.95 -5.54
CA ILE A 62 -7.97 -3.92 -4.51
C ILE A 62 -9.25 -3.96 -3.67
N SER A 63 -9.10 -4.05 -2.36
CA SER A 63 -10.22 -3.95 -1.41
C SER A 63 -11.02 -2.67 -1.70
N PRO A 64 -12.36 -2.68 -1.64
CA PRO A 64 -13.17 -1.47 -1.79
C PRO A 64 -12.80 -0.37 -0.79
N LYS A 65 -12.28 -0.75 0.37
CA LYS A 65 -11.79 0.18 1.40
C LYS A 65 -10.41 0.75 1.11
N GLY A 66 -9.68 0.18 0.14
CA GLY A 66 -8.32 0.58 -0.20
C GLY A 66 -7.26 0.24 0.86
N ASP A 67 -7.59 -0.61 1.83
CA ASP A 67 -6.68 -1.00 2.92
C ASP A 67 -5.82 -2.22 2.57
N ARG A 68 -6.24 -2.99 1.56
CA ARG A 68 -5.63 -4.26 1.16
C ARG A 68 -5.59 -4.42 -0.35
N ILE A 69 -4.51 -5.03 -0.82
CA ILE A 69 -4.30 -5.44 -2.20
C ILE A 69 -3.99 -6.93 -2.21
N ASN A 70 -4.60 -7.67 -3.13
CA ASN A 70 -4.19 -9.03 -3.43
C ASN A 70 -3.56 -9.06 -4.82
N VAL A 71 -2.35 -9.60 -4.91
CA VAL A 71 -1.67 -9.85 -6.18
C VAL A 71 -1.58 -11.35 -6.40
N PHE A 72 -2.14 -11.84 -7.50
CA PHE A 72 -2.18 -13.25 -7.86
C PHE A 72 -0.93 -13.65 -8.64
N THR A 73 -0.34 -14.77 -8.25
CA THR A 73 0.82 -15.37 -8.91
C THR A 73 0.36 -16.39 -9.95
N SER A 74 1.21 -16.70 -10.93
CA SER A 74 0.97 -17.74 -11.93
C SER A 74 0.70 -19.12 -11.33
N ASP A 75 1.24 -19.36 -10.13
CA ASP A 75 1.19 -20.65 -9.45
C ASP A 75 -0.12 -20.84 -8.67
N GLY A 76 -1.08 -19.92 -8.82
CA GLY A 76 -2.38 -19.95 -8.15
C GLY A 76 -2.36 -19.46 -6.70
N ASN A 77 -1.20 -19.05 -6.18
CA ASN A 77 -1.07 -18.37 -4.89
C ASN A 77 -1.35 -16.87 -5.01
N PHE A 78 -1.50 -16.19 -3.88
CA PHE A 78 -1.63 -14.73 -3.86
C PHE A 78 -0.84 -14.12 -2.70
N HIS A 79 -0.36 -12.89 -2.94
CA HIS A 79 0.23 -12.04 -1.92
C HIS A 79 -0.85 -11.09 -1.39
N LEU A 80 -1.12 -11.14 -0.09
CA LEU A 80 -1.98 -10.17 0.58
C LEU A 80 -1.13 -9.05 1.16
N ILE A 81 -1.28 -7.86 0.59
CA ILE A 81 -0.48 -6.68 0.89
C ILE A 81 -1.36 -5.67 1.62
N ASN A 82 -0.91 -5.23 2.80
CA ASN A 82 -1.53 -4.09 3.48
C ASN A 82 -0.96 -2.78 2.91
N ALA A 83 -1.82 -1.79 2.66
CA ALA A 83 -1.41 -0.49 2.12
C ALA A 83 -0.28 0.16 2.94
N VAL A 84 -0.24 -0.06 4.26
CA VAL A 84 0.78 0.50 5.17
C VAL A 84 2.17 -0.14 4.97
N GLN A 85 2.26 -1.29 4.30
CA GLN A 85 3.54 -1.98 4.03
C GLN A 85 4.21 -1.51 2.74
N ILE A 86 3.50 -0.73 1.92
CA ILE A 86 3.98 -0.23 0.64
C ILE A 86 4.95 0.91 0.91
N THR A 87 6.16 0.78 0.39
CA THR A 87 7.22 1.78 0.54
C THR A 87 7.41 2.58 -0.73
N GLU A 88 7.21 1.96 -1.90
CA GLU A 88 7.44 2.59 -3.20
C GLU A 88 6.64 1.88 -4.31
N LEU A 89 6.42 2.61 -5.40
CA LEU A 89 5.81 2.11 -6.64
C LEU A 89 6.70 2.47 -7.82
N GLU A 90 7.00 1.48 -8.65
CA GLU A 90 7.86 1.64 -9.83
C GLU A 90 7.14 1.14 -11.07
N VAL A 91 7.08 1.95 -12.13
CA VAL A 91 6.42 1.60 -13.38
C VAL A 91 7.48 1.27 -14.42
N ALA A 92 7.29 0.14 -15.12
CA ALA A 92 8.18 -0.29 -16.20
C ALA A 92 7.90 0.44 -17.53
#